data_AF-A0A158S771-F1
#
_entry.id   AF-A0A158S771-F1
#
_cell.length_a   1.000
_cell.length_b   1.000
_cell.length_c   1.000
_cell.angle_alpha   90.00
_cell.angle_beta   90.00
_cell.angle_gamma   90.00
#
_symmetry.space_group_name_H-M   'P 1'
#
loop_
_entity.id
_entity.type
_entity.pdbx_description
1 polymer ?
#
loop_
_entity_poly.entity_id
_entity_poly.type
_entity_poly.pdbx_seq_one_letter_code
_entity_poly.pdbx_strand_id
1 'polypeptide(L)'
;MTQNAATGMRRREFAGGLALWALALGIPAAAVQFSNPEDLEATSDLQRQMIAGVSDIVIPRTDTPGAGELGVGDFVIVALAHGLEGSRTPLATGDVSALTPFTRPDGSLRHLQWLEHDLGIRGNGHFMTFSPQRRKALLKALDSEAFGQDRPHHPWRTIKALILTGYYTTEVGGSQELGYEPVPGRWDPDLPIKQDDRAFSSDWTALDFG
;
A
#
# COMPACT_ATOMS: atom_id res chain seq x y z
N MET A 1 1.30 54.33 -9.37
CA MET A 1 1.96 53.03 -9.58
C MET A 1 0.92 51.94 -9.40
N THR A 2 0.28 51.51 -10.49
CA THR A 2 -0.76 50.47 -10.50
C THR A 2 -0.10 49.11 -10.73
N GLN A 3 -0.23 48.20 -9.75
CA GLN A 3 0.21 46.81 -9.89
C GLN A 3 -0.74 46.07 -10.84
N ASN A 4 -0.21 45.54 -11.95
CA ASN A 4 -0.91 44.58 -12.79
C ASN A 4 -0.81 43.21 -12.13
N ALA A 5 -1.92 42.73 -11.56
CA ALA A 5 -2.04 41.34 -11.14
C ALA A 5 -2.15 40.45 -12.39
N ALA A 6 -1.17 39.57 -12.60
CA ALA A 6 -1.25 38.53 -13.62
C ALA A 6 -2.36 37.55 -13.23
N THR A 7 -3.55 37.71 -13.81
CA THR A 7 -4.64 36.74 -13.69
C THR A 7 -4.22 35.43 -14.36
N GLY A 8 -3.93 34.41 -13.55
CA GLY A 8 -3.72 33.04 -14.02
C GLY A 8 -4.93 32.53 -14.80
N MET A 9 -4.66 31.72 -15.82
CA MET A 9 -5.67 31.19 -16.74
C MET A 9 -6.72 30.37 -15.98
N ARG A 10 -8.00 30.69 -16.16
CA ARG A 10 -9.08 29.96 -15.48
C ARG A 10 -9.24 28.58 -16.12
N ARG A 11 -9.56 27.55 -15.32
CA ARG A 11 -9.74 26.15 -15.81
C ARG A 11 -10.64 26.04 -17.05
N ARG A 12 -11.69 26.86 -17.12
CA ARG A 12 -12.61 26.96 -18.26
C ARG A 12 -11.98 27.54 -19.54
N GLU A 13 -11.05 28.47 -19.40
CA GLU A 13 -10.34 29.09 -20.53
C GLU A 13 -9.31 28.12 -21.11
N PHE A 14 -8.63 27.35 -20.24
CA PHE A 14 -7.73 26.28 -20.64
C PHE A 14 -8.47 25.13 -21.35
N ALA A 15 -9.59 24.68 -20.78
CA ALA A 15 -10.43 23.64 -21.40
C ALA A 15 -11.00 24.10 -22.75
N GLY A 16 -11.45 25.37 -22.85
CA GLY A 16 -11.88 25.96 -24.11
C GLY A 16 -10.77 26.02 -25.16
N GLY A 17 -9.54 26.37 -24.75
CA GLY A 17 -8.37 26.40 -25.62
C GLY A 17 -7.98 25.02 -26.16
N LEU A 18 -7.97 23.99 -25.32
CA LEU A 18 -7.69 22.61 -25.72
C LEU A 18 -8.76 22.04 -26.66
N ALA A 19 -10.04 22.34 -26.42
CA ALA A 19 -11.13 21.90 -27.27
C ALA A 19 -11.00 22.48 -28.70
N LEU A 20 -10.63 23.76 -28.81
CA LEU A 20 -10.36 24.40 -30.10
C LEU A 20 -9.16 23.78 -30.82
N TRP A 21 -8.12 23.39 -30.06
CA TRP A 21 -6.92 22.75 -30.62
C TRP A 21 -7.19 21.30 -31.09
N ALA A 22 -7.96 20.53 -30.33
CA ALA A 22 -8.38 19.18 -30.71
C ALA A 22 -9.27 19.19 -31.97
N LEU A 23 -10.14 20.21 -32.10
CA LEU A 23 -10.98 20.41 -33.28
C LEU A 23 -10.13 20.73 -34.52
N ALA A 24 -9.06 21.53 -34.36
CA ALA A 24 -8.12 21.83 -35.45
C ALA A 24 -7.33 20.60 -35.92
N LEU A 25 -7.12 19.61 -35.04
CA LEU A 25 -6.47 18.34 -35.37
C LEU A 25 -7.44 17.23 -35.85
N GLY A 26 -8.73 17.52 -35.96
CA GLY A 26 -9.72 16.53 -36.39
C GLY A 26 -9.92 15.38 -35.41
N ILE A 27 -9.52 15.55 -34.14
CA ILE A 27 -9.80 14.58 -33.08
C ILE A 27 -11.28 14.77 -32.71
N PRO A 28 -12.16 13.78 -32.91
CA PRO A 28 -13.55 13.92 -32.52
C PRO A 28 -13.61 14.19 -31.01
N ALA A 29 -14.39 15.19 -30.58
CA ALA A 29 -14.50 15.57 -29.17
C ALA A 29 -14.89 14.39 -28.26
N ALA A 30 -15.57 13.38 -28.81
CA ALA A 30 -15.91 12.13 -28.13
C ALA A 30 -14.69 11.21 -27.83
N ALA A 31 -13.56 11.39 -28.52
CA ALA A 31 -12.31 10.65 -28.27
C ALA A 31 -11.40 11.36 -27.25
N VAL A 32 -11.68 12.62 -26.91
CA VAL A 32 -11.03 13.32 -25.80
C VAL A 32 -11.79 13.00 -24.52
N GLN A 33 -11.61 11.77 -24.03
CA GLN A 33 -12.01 11.45 -22.66
C GLN A 33 -10.98 12.08 -21.72
N PHE A 34 -11.36 13.19 -21.09
CA PHE A 34 -10.69 13.61 -19.86
C PHE A 34 -11.06 12.58 -18.80
N SER A 35 -10.22 11.57 -18.61
CA SER A 35 -10.30 10.69 -17.44
C SER A 35 -10.28 11.58 -16.20
N ASN A 36 -11.17 11.37 -15.23
CA ASN A 36 -10.98 12.04 -13.95
C ASN A 36 -9.63 11.57 -13.39
N PRO A 37 -8.85 12.45 -12.75
CA PRO A 37 -7.64 12.04 -12.05
C PRO A 37 -7.91 10.92 -11.03
N GLU A 38 -9.13 10.88 -10.47
CA GLU A 38 -9.62 9.84 -9.57
C GLU A 38 -9.85 8.49 -10.28
N ASP A 39 -10.28 8.47 -11.54
CA ASP A 39 -10.43 7.24 -12.33
C ASP A 39 -9.07 6.62 -12.66
N LEU A 40 -8.00 7.44 -12.72
CA LEU A 40 -6.61 6.98 -12.84
C LEU A 40 -6.04 6.44 -11.51
N GLU A 41 -6.72 6.67 -10.39
CA GLU A 41 -6.37 6.14 -9.06
C GLU A 41 -7.16 4.87 -8.70
N ALA A 42 -8.17 4.49 -9.49
CA ALA A 42 -9.01 3.33 -9.21
C ALA A 42 -8.18 2.03 -9.25
N THR A 43 -8.18 1.29 -8.14
CA THR A 43 -7.49 0.01 -8.03
C THR A 43 -8.18 -1.04 -8.90
N SER A 44 -7.44 -1.65 -9.82
CA SER A 44 -7.97 -2.67 -10.73
C SER A 44 -8.33 -3.96 -9.98
N ASP A 45 -9.24 -4.77 -10.56
CA ASP A 45 -9.59 -6.08 -9.99
C ASP A 45 -8.37 -7.00 -9.87
N LEU A 46 -7.43 -6.89 -10.82
CA LEU A 46 -6.17 -7.63 -10.76
C LEU A 46 -5.32 -7.19 -9.58
N GLN A 47 -5.22 -5.89 -9.31
CA GLN A 47 -4.49 -5.37 -8.15
C GLN A 47 -5.15 -5.77 -6.82
N ARG A 48 -6.48 -5.80 -6.75
CA ARG A 48 -7.24 -6.31 -5.60
C ARG A 48 -6.92 -7.78 -5.32
N GLN A 49 -7.00 -8.63 -6.35
CA GLN A 49 -6.67 -10.05 -6.23
C GLN A 49 -5.19 -10.26 -5.87
N MET A 50 -4.29 -9.47 -6.45
CA MET A 50 -2.87 -9.50 -6.14
C MET A 50 -2.64 -9.18 -4.67
N ILE A 51 -3.16 -8.06 -4.15
CA ILE A 51 -2.88 -7.66 -2.76
C ILE A 51 -3.53 -8.63 -1.75
N ALA A 52 -4.68 -9.21 -2.06
CA ALA A 52 -5.27 -10.28 -1.26
C ALA A 52 -4.34 -11.52 -1.19
N GLY A 53 -3.84 -11.99 -2.35
CA GLY A 53 -2.91 -13.12 -2.41
C GLY A 53 -1.55 -12.82 -1.79
N VAL A 54 -1.06 -11.58 -1.90
CA VAL A 54 0.17 -11.12 -1.22
C VAL A 54 -0.03 -11.13 0.29
N SER A 55 -1.16 -10.62 0.78
CA SER A 55 -1.48 -10.60 2.21
C SER A 55 -1.52 -12.01 2.80
N ASP A 56 -2.14 -12.96 2.10
CA ASP A 56 -2.18 -14.37 2.49
C ASP A 56 -0.79 -15.05 2.50
N ILE A 57 0.14 -14.60 1.66
CA ILE A 57 1.52 -15.10 1.71
C ILE A 57 2.29 -14.52 2.90
N VAL A 58 2.03 -13.26 3.27
CA VAL A 58 2.68 -12.58 4.40
C VAL A 58 2.19 -13.15 5.72
N ILE A 59 0.88 -13.36 5.88
CA ILE A 59 0.25 -13.98 7.05
C ILE A 59 -0.64 -15.12 6.54
N PRO A 60 -0.07 -16.33 6.34
CA PRO A 60 -0.80 -17.48 5.85
C PRO A 60 -1.72 -18.06 6.91
N ARG A 61 -2.74 -18.80 6.46
CA ARG A 61 -3.58 -19.60 7.34
C ARG A 61 -2.73 -20.58 8.17
N THR A 62 -2.99 -20.61 9.46
CA THR A 62 -2.48 -21.58 10.43
C THR A 62 -3.66 -22.31 11.08
N ASP A 63 -3.70 -22.38 12.39
CA ASP A 63 -4.88 -22.69 13.17
C ASP A 63 -5.88 -21.50 13.23
N THR A 64 -5.45 -20.29 12.86
CA THR A 64 -6.31 -19.14 12.62
C THR A 64 -6.42 -18.81 11.12
N PRO A 65 -7.50 -18.13 10.68
CA PRO A 65 -7.59 -17.58 9.33
C PRO A 65 -6.41 -16.68 8.96
N GLY A 66 -5.92 -16.79 7.72
CA GLY A 66 -4.86 -15.95 7.17
C GLY A 66 -5.36 -14.55 6.77
N ALA A 67 -4.43 -13.62 6.50
CA ALA A 67 -4.78 -12.23 6.19
C ALA A 67 -5.61 -12.07 4.90
N GLY A 68 -5.43 -12.96 3.92
CA GLY A 68 -6.25 -12.96 2.71
C GLY A 68 -7.72 -13.27 3.01
N GLU A 69 -7.99 -14.18 3.95
CA GLU A 69 -9.35 -14.59 4.34
C GLU A 69 -10.10 -13.49 5.12
N LEU A 70 -9.37 -12.59 5.77
CA LEU A 70 -9.93 -11.50 6.59
C LEU A 70 -10.11 -10.17 5.84
N GLY A 71 -9.88 -10.14 4.53
CA GLY A 71 -10.03 -8.91 3.73
C GLY A 71 -8.95 -7.86 4.00
N VAL A 72 -7.80 -8.25 4.56
CA VAL A 72 -6.68 -7.33 4.86
C VAL A 72 -6.18 -6.63 3.58
N GLY A 73 -6.27 -7.29 2.42
CA GLY A 73 -5.93 -6.68 1.14
C GLY A 73 -6.78 -5.43 0.82
N ASP A 74 -8.08 -5.45 1.13
CA ASP A 74 -8.96 -4.29 0.94
C ASP A 74 -8.64 -3.18 1.94
N PHE A 75 -8.31 -3.52 3.18
CA PHE A 75 -7.80 -2.56 4.15
C PHE A 75 -6.53 -1.87 3.63
N VAL A 76 -5.56 -2.63 3.09
CA VAL A 76 -4.31 -2.05 2.56
C VAL A 76 -4.58 -1.05 1.44
N ILE A 77 -5.53 -1.34 0.54
CA ILE A 77 -5.92 -0.41 -0.54
C ILE A 77 -6.40 0.92 0.04
N VAL A 78 -7.33 0.86 1.01
CA VAL A 78 -7.88 2.06 1.66
C VAL A 78 -6.79 2.78 2.46
N ALA A 79 -5.98 2.06 3.23
CA ALA A 79 -4.92 2.62 4.05
C ALA A 79 -3.87 3.39 3.21
N LEU A 80 -3.48 2.83 2.06
CA LEU A 80 -2.60 3.50 1.09
C LEU A 80 -3.25 4.76 0.49
N ALA A 81 -4.54 4.69 0.15
CA ALA A 81 -5.28 5.83 -0.39
C ALA A 81 -5.38 6.98 0.64
N HIS A 82 -5.48 6.65 1.93
CA HIS A 82 -5.59 7.59 3.05
C HIS A 82 -4.25 8.01 3.68
N GLY A 83 -3.11 7.53 3.18
CA GLY A 83 -1.80 8.01 3.64
C GLY A 83 -1.28 7.38 4.93
N LEU A 84 -1.87 6.27 5.39
CA LEU A 84 -1.31 5.53 6.52
C LEU A 84 0.11 5.05 6.20
N GLU A 85 0.93 4.86 7.25
CA GLU A 85 2.35 4.50 7.15
C GLU A 85 3.16 5.49 6.28
N GLY A 86 2.72 6.76 6.23
CA GLY A 86 3.35 7.79 5.42
C GLY A 86 3.25 7.53 3.92
N SER A 87 2.34 6.68 3.45
CA SER A 87 2.23 6.23 2.05
C SER A 87 1.90 7.35 1.05
N ARG A 88 1.43 8.50 1.54
CA ARG A 88 1.23 9.75 0.78
C ARG A 88 2.33 10.80 0.96
N THR A 89 3.42 10.47 1.65
CA THR A 89 4.58 11.35 1.75
C THR A 89 5.27 11.43 0.39
N PRO A 90 5.61 12.63 -0.10
CA PRO A 90 6.39 12.76 -1.33
C PRO A 90 7.74 12.05 -1.23
N LEU A 91 8.16 11.42 -2.33
CA LEU A 91 9.47 10.76 -2.39
C LEU A 91 10.60 11.78 -2.21
N ALA A 92 11.65 11.38 -1.47
CA ALA A 92 12.82 12.22 -1.26
C ALA A 92 13.60 12.43 -2.57
N THR A 93 14.25 13.60 -2.67
CA THR A 93 15.07 13.99 -3.83
C THR A 93 16.35 13.14 -3.88
N GLY A 94 16.27 11.95 -4.47
CA GLY A 94 17.38 10.98 -4.55
C GLY A 94 16.94 9.55 -4.89
N ASP A 95 15.72 9.16 -4.52
CA ASP A 95 15.15 7.81 -4.72
C ASP A 95 14.62 7.55 -6.15
N VAL A 96 14.87 8.46 -7.08
CA VAL A 96 13.80 8.83 -8.02
C VAL A 96 13.78 8.01 -9.32
N SER A 97 14.89 7.47 -9.83
CA SER A 97 14.85 6.97 -11.22
C SER A 97 13.93 5.75 -11.44
N ALA A 98 13.95 4.76 -10.55
CA ALA A 98 13.14 3.55 -10.71
C ALA A 98 11.68 3.74 -10.26
N LEU A 99 11.43 4.69 -9.36
CA LEU A 99 10.11 4.97 -8.79
C LEU A 99 9.35 6.07 -9.53
N THR A 100 10.04 6.88 -10.35
CA THR A 100 9.43 7.96 -11.15
C THR A 100 8.18 7.52 -11.92
N PRO A 101 8.14 6.37 -12.60
CA PRO A 101 6.93 5.94 -13.34
C PRO A 101 5.69 5.75 -12.45
N PHE A 102 5.90 5.48 -11.16
CA PHE A 102 4.84 5.21 -10.19
C PHE A 102 4.54 6.42 -9.31
N THR A 103 5.12 7.58 -9.60
CA THR A 103 4.96 8.78 -8.78
C THR A 103 3.66 9.50 -9.15
N ARG A 104 2.87 9.88 -8.14
CA ARG A 104 1.66 10.69 -8.27
C ARG A 104 2.00 12.15 -8.57
N PRO A 105 1.02 12.94 -9.03
CA PRO A 105 1.20 14.39 -9.18
C PRO A 105 1.60 15.10 -7.87
N ASP A 106 1.19 14.57 -6.71
CA ASP A 106 1.56 15.08 -5.38
C ASP A 106 2.97 14.64 -4.92
N GLY A 107 3.69 13.87 -5.74
CA GLY A 107 5.02 13.35 -5.44
C GLY A 107 5.04 12.05 -4.63
N SER A 108 3.89 11.55 -4.17
CA SER A 108 3.80 10.28 -3.43
C SER A 108 3.79 9.06 -4.37
N LEU A 109 3.96 7.86 -3.82
CA LEU A 109 4.11 6.63 -4.62
C LEU A 109 2.80 5.85 -4.78
N ARG A 110 2.47 5.46 -6.02
CA ARG A 110 1.44 4.44 -6.33
C ARG A 110 1.96 3.05 -5.99
N HIS A 111 1.93 2.70 -4.71
CA HIS A 111 2.49 1.46 -4.14
C HIS A 111 1.98 0.18 -4.82
N LEU A 112 0.67 0.07 -5.10
CA LEU A 112 0.11 -1.13 -5.75
C LEU A 112 0.59 -1.30 -7.19
N GLN A 113 0.66 -0.20 -7.94
CA GLN A 113 1.16 -0.19 -9.31
C GLN A 113 2.65 -0.53 -9.36
N TRP A 114 3.43 0.02 -8.43
CA TRP A 114 4.84 -0.33 -8.26
C TRP A 114 5.00 -1.82 -7.93
N LEU A 115 4.23 -2.36 -6.99
CA LEU A 115 4.33 -3.76 -6.56
C LEU A 115 3.97 -4.72 -7.71
N GLU A 116 2.89 -4.44 -8.43
CA GLU A 116 2.48 -5.22 -9.60
C GLU A 116 3.57 -5.25 -10.66
N HIS A 117 4.16 -4.10 -10.96
CA HIS A 117 5.26 -4.00 -11.92
C HIS A 117 6.51 -4.76 -11.46
N ASP A 118 6.95 -4.53 -10.22
CA ASP A 118 8.15 -5.14 -9.66
C ASP A 118 8.05 -6.68 -9.64
N LEU A 119 6.91 -7.22 -9.15
CA LEU A 119 6.66 -8.66 -9.18
C LEU A 119 6.55 -9.20 -10.60
N GLY A 120 5.99 -8.42 -11.53
CA GLY A 120 5.87 -8.80 -12.93
C GLY A 120 7.23 -8.93 -13.63
N ILE A 121 8.13 -7.96 -13.39
CA ILE A 121 9.50 -7.97 -13.92
C ILE A 121 10.32 -9.12 -13.31
N ARG A 122 10.29 -9.29 -11.98
CA ARG A 122 11.03 -10.38 -11.30
C ARG A 122 10.55 -11.77 -11.72
N GLY A 123 9.25 -11.89 -11.97
CA GLY A 123 8.61 -13.13 -12.37
C GLY A 123 8.64 -13.41 -13.88
N ASN A 124 8.91 -12.41 -14.71
CA ASN A 124 8.72 -12.42 -16.16
C ASN A 124 7.31 -12.86 -16.57
N GLY A 125 6.28 -12.22 -15.99
CA GLY A 125 4.88 -12.56 -16.25
C GLY A 125 3.92 -11.96 -15.22
N HIS A 126 2.68 -12.41 -15.18
CA HIS A 126 1.69 -11.91 -14.23
C HIS A 126 1.78 -12.66 -12.90
N PHE A 127 1.88 -11.93 -11.78
CA PHE A 127 2.07 -12.53 -10.45
C PHE A 127 1.05 -13.63 -10.11
N MET A 128 -0.23 -13.38 -10.45
CA MET A 128 -1.33 -14.31 -10.15
C MET A 128 -1.29 -15.61 -10.97
N THR A 129 -0.57 -15.66 -12.10
CA THR A 129 -0.47 -16.87 -12.93
C THR A 129 0.64 -17.81 -12.49
N PHE A 130 1.56 -17.36 -11.62
CA PHE A 130 2.62 -18.20 -11.09
C PHE A 130 2.12 -19.25 -10.08
N SER A 131 2.85 -20.35 -9.93
CA SER A 131 2.56 -21.35 -8.89
C SER A 131 2.68 -20.73 -7.48
N PRO A 132 1.97 -21.27 -6.47
CA PRO A 132 2.06 -20.79 -5.09
C PRO A 132 3.49 -20.71 -4.55
N GLN A 133 4.31 -21.71 -4.86
CA GLN A 133 5.72 -21.77 -4.46
C GLN A 133 6.54 -20.65 -5.12
N ARG A 134 6.27 -20.35 -6.40
CA ARG A 134 6.94 -19.26 -7.12
C ARG A 134 6.53 -17.90 -6.58
N ARG A 135 5.24 -17.67 -6.30
CA ARG A 135 4.75 -16.43 -5.66
C ARG A 135 5.43 -16.19 -4.30
N LYS A 136 5.48 -17.23 -3.45
CA LYS A 136 6.17 -17.17 -2.15
C LYS A 136 7.67 -16.88 -2.31
N ALA A 137 8.34 -17.49 -3.27
CA ALA A 137 9.75 -17.25 -3.52
C ALA A 137 10.04 -15.81 -3.98
N LEU A 138 9.20 -15.26 -4.86
CA LEU A 138 9.31 -13.88 -5.33
C LEU A 138 9.14 -12.89 -4.17
N LEU A 139 8.10 -13.07 -3.35
CA LEU A 139 7.87 -12.20 -2.18
C LEU A 139 8.96 -12.35 -1.13
N LYS A 140 9.49 -13.56 -0.90
CA LYS A 140 10.65 -13.76 -0.01
C LYS A 140 11.89 -13.00 -0.50
N ALA A 141 12.15 -12.98 -1.80
CA ALA A 141 13.26 -12.24 -2.38
C ALA A 141 13.05 -10.71 -2.23
N LEU A 142 11.85 -10.22 -2.52
CA LEU A 142 11.47 -8.82 -2.32
C LEU A 142 11.62 -8.39 -0.84
N ASP A 143 11.19 -9.25 0.08
CA ASP A 143 11.29 -9.01 1.51
C ASP A 143 12.75 -8.94 1.98
N SER A 144 13.57 -9.91 1.59
CA SER A 144 15.00 -9.91 1.90
C SER A 144 15.71 -8.68 1.35
N GLU A 145 15.30 -8.18 0.19
CA GLU A 145 15.84 -6.96 -0.40
C GLU A 145 15.42 -5.71 0.39
N ALA A 146 14.13 -5.60 0.72
CA ALA A 146 13.56 -4.46 1.42
C ALA A 146 14.06 -4.30 2.87
N PHE A 147 14.46 -5.41 3.51
CA PHE A 147 15.00 -5.45 4.86
C PHE A 147 16.52 -5.69 4.90
N GLY A 148 17.19 -5.61 3.75
CA GLY A 148 18.65 -5.56 3.68
C GLY A 148 19.22 -4.23 4.23
N GLN A 149 20.55 -4.11 4.24
CA GLN A 149 21.23 -2.89 4.72
C GLN A 149 20.89 -1.66 3.85
N ASP A 150 20.79 -0.49 4.50
CA ASP A 150 20.64 0.84 3.89
C ASP A 150 19.38 1.08 3.01
N ARG A 151 18.24 0.45 3.35
CA ARG A 151 16.96 0.66 2.64
C ARG A 151 15.76 0.99 3.53
N PRO A 152 15.82 2.02 4.39
CA PRO A 152 14.72 2.34 5.30
C PRO A 152 13.42 2.76 4.59
N HIS A 153 13.50 3.31 3.38
CA HIS A 153 12.35 3.85 2.62
C HIS A 153 11.85 2.92 1.51
N HIS A 154 12.18 1.63 1.56
CA HIS A 154 11.75 0.69 0.52
C HIS A 154 10.22 0.53 0.48
N PRO A 155 9.53 0.70 -0.67
CA PRO A 155 8.07 0.71 -0.74
C PRO A 155 7.36 -0.54 -0.20
N TRP A 156 8.00 -1.71 -0.34
CA TRP A 156 7.51 -2.97 0.24
C TRP A 156 7.31 -2.89 1.76
N ARG A 157 8.13 -2.12 2.48
CA ARG A 157 8.04 -2.00 3.95
C ARG A 157 6.72 -1.37 4.36
N THR A 158 6.27 -0.34 3.65
CA THR A 158 4.96 0.31 3.85
C THR A 158 3.81 -0.66 3.61
N ILE A 159 3.85 -1.41 2.50
CA ILE A 159 2.81 -2.40 2.18
C ILE A 159 2.76 -3.49 3.25
N LYS A 160 3.92 -4.04 3.62
CA LYS A 160 4.03 -5.09 4.64
C LYS A 160 3.56 -4.58 6.00
N ALA A 161 3.98 -3.39 6.42
CA ALA A 161 3.51 -2.77 7.66
C ALA A 161 1.97 -2.68 7.68
N LEU A 162 1.35 -2.20 6.60
CA LEU A 162 -0.10 -2.14 6.50
C LEU A 162 -0.79 -3.50 6.52
N ILE A 163 -0.17 -4.56 5.97
CA ILE A 163 -0.70 -5.93 6.10
C ILE A 163 -0.70 -6.37 7.57
N LEU A 164 0.42 -6.15 8.29
CA LEU A 164 0.50 -6.49 9.71
C LEU A 164 -0.50 -5.68 10.53
N THR A 165 -0.55 -4.36 10.33
CA THR A 165 -1.51 -3.46 11.00
C THR A 165 -2.95 -3.90 10.75
N GLY A 166 -3.30 -4.18 9.49
CA GLY A 166 -4.64 -4.63 9.12
C GLY A 166 -5.02 -5.97 9.74
N TYR A 167 -4.08 -6.92 9.85
CA TYR A 167 -4.36 -8.23 10.43
C TYR A 167 -4.47 -8.17 11.96
N TYR A 168 -3.49 -7.57 12.64
CA TYR A 168 -3.43 -7.54 14.10
C TYR A 168 -4.41 -6.54 14.75
N THR A 169 -5.14 -5.76 13.94
CA THR A 169 -6.30 -4.98 14.41
C THR A 169 -7.64 -5.70 14.23
N THR A 170 -7.65 -6.90 13.64
CA THR A 170 -8.84 -7.76 13.64
C THR A 170 -8.97 -8.50 14.97
N GLU A 171 -10.16 -9.00 15.29
CA GLU A 171 -10.35 -9.92 16.42
C GLU A 171 -9.49 -11.18 16.24
N VAL A 172 -9.48 -11.78 15.04
CA VAL A 172 -8.70 -13.00 14.77
C VAL A 172 -7.21 -12.77 15.04
N GLY A 173 -6.61 -11.74 14.45
CA GLY A 173 -5.19 -11.46 14.66
C GLY A 173 -4.86 -10.97 16.07
N GLY A 174 -5.69 -10.07 16.62
CA GLY A 174 -5.42 -9.41 17.88
C GLY A 174 -5.72 -10.26 19.12
N SER A 175 -6.66 -11.21 19.05
CA SER A 175 -7.07 -11.99 20.23
C SER A 175 -7.09 -13.50 20.09
N GLN A 176 -7.14 -14.03 18.87
CA GLN A 176 -7.14 -15.48 18.64
C GLN A 176 -5.74 -15.97 18.25
N GLU A 177 -5.07 -15.27 17.34
CA GLU A 177 -3.69 -15.57 16.93
C GLU A 177 -2.69 -15.26 18.05
N LEU A 178 -2.89 -14.14 18.74
CA LEU A 178 -2.10 -13.70 19.89
C LEU A 178 -2.79 -14.06 21.21
N GLY A 179 -2.01 -14.23 22.28
CA GLY A 179 -2.53 -14.35 23.64
C GLY A 179 -3.05 -12.99 24.13
N TYR A 180 -4.36 -12.77 24.05
CA TYR A 180 -4.98 -11.52 24.49
C TYR A 180 -4.93 -11.36 26.01
N GLU A 181 -4.22 -10.34 26.46
CA GLU A 181 -4.15 -9.91 27.85
C GLU A 181 -4.54 -8.41 27.92
N PRO A 182 -5.83 -8.10 28.12
CA PRO A 182 -6.31 -6.71 28.06
C PRO A 182 -5.71 -5.82 29.15
N VAL A 183 -5.34 -6.39 30.31
CA VAL A 183 -4.74 -5.64 31.41
C VAL A 183 -3.51 -6.42 31.90
N PRO A 184 -2.29 -6.03 31.49
CA PRO A 184 -1.08 -6.69 31.97
C PRO A 184 -0.97 -6.47 33.48
N GLY A 185 -1.29 -7.51 34.26
CA GLY A 185 -1.37 -7.45 35.71
C GLY A 185 0.01 -7.37 36.36
N ARG A 186 0.52 -8.51 36.83
CA ARG A 186 1.80 -8.59 37.54
C ARG A 186 2.97 -8.55 36.56
N TRP A 187 3.96 -7.70 36.81
CA TRP A 187 5.27 -7.82 36.17
C TRP A 187 5.96 -9.12 36.60
N ASP A 188 6.27 -10.00 35.64
CA ASP A 188 7.05 -11.22 35.87
C ASP A 188 8.36 -11.16 35.08
N PRO A 189 9.52 -10.96 35.74
CA PRO A 189 10.80 -10.86 35.05
C PRO A 189 11.32 -12.19 34.52
N ASP A 190 10.77 -13.33 34.96
CA ASP A 190 11.23 -14.68 34.59
C ASP A 190 10.02 -15.57 34.22
N LEU A 191 9.34 -15.17 33.14
CA LEU A 191 8.22 -15.93 32.60
C LEU A 191 8.75 -17.13 31.78
N PRO A 192 8.44 -18.38 32.16
CA PRO A 192 8.88 -19.54 31.40
C PRO A 192 8.14 -19.62 30.06
N ILE A 193 8.85 -19.37 28.96
CA ILE A 193 8.32 -19.46 27.59
C ILE A 193 8.50 -20.88 27.05
N LYS A 194 7.41 -21.46 26.55
CA LYS A 194 7.38 -22.72 25.80
C LYS A 194 7.39 -22.46 24.30
N GLN A 195 7.70 -23.50 23.53
CA GLN A 195 7.75 -23.41 22.06
C GLN A 195 6.37 -23.14 21.43
N ASP A 196 5.28 -23.52 22.11
CA ASP A 196 3.89 -23.37 21.69
C ASP A 196 3.20 -22.11 22.25
N ASP A 197 3.91 -21.29 23.03
CA ASP A 197 3.34 -20.06 23.57
C ASP A 197 3.13 -19.03 22.44
N ARG A 198 1.92 -18.47 22.40
CA ARG A 198 1.59 -17.35 21.51
C ARG A 198 2.22 -16.06 22.04
N ALA A 199 2.59 -15.16 21.14
CA ALA A 199 2.96 -13.81 21.52
C ALA A 199 1.76 -13.08 22.16
N PHE A 200 2.03 -12.19 23.10
CA PHE A 200 0.98 -11.47 23.82
C PHE A 200 0.45 -10.27 23.01
N SER A 201 -0.84 -10.02 23.16
CA SER A 201 -1.53 -8.81 22.69
C SER A 201 -2.11 -8.10 23.90
N SER A 202 -1.67 -6.86 24.14
CA SER A 202 -2.15 -6.04 25.26
C SER A 202 -2.41 -4.61 24.78
N ASP A 203 -3.48 -3.99 25.27
CA ASP A 203 -3.78 -2.60 24.96
C ASP A 203 -3.06 -1.67 25.94
N TRP A 204 -1.77 -1.43 25.68
CA TRP A 204 -0.97 -0.47 26.45
C TRP A 204 -1.37 0.98 26.17
N THR A 205 -2.05 1.23 25.05
CA THR A 205 -2.44 2.58 24.60
C THR A 205 -3.72 3.10 25.23
N ALA A 206 -4.56 2.25 25.81
CA ALA A 206 -5.74 2.67 26.57
C ALA A 206 -5.45 3.14 28.00
N LEU A 207 -4.21 3.03 28.48
CA LEU A 207 -3.79 3.52 29.78
C LEU A 207 -3.10 4.88 29.60
N ASP A 208 -3.91 5.94 29.59
CA ASP A 208 -3.42 7.31 29.73
C ASP A 208 -2.92 7.48 31.17
N PHE A 209 -1.59 7.44 31.37
CA PHE A 209 -0.99 7.80 32.66
C PHE A 209 -1.06 9.33 32.78
N GLY A 210 -2.20 9.82 33.26
CA GLY A 210 -2.50 11.25 33.44
C GLY A 210 -1.47 12.03 34.25
#